data_AF-A0A937AQW4-F1
#
_entry.id   AF-A0A937AQW4-F1
#
_cell.length_a   1.000
_cell.length_b   1.000
_cell.length_c   1.000
_cell.angle_alpha   90.00
_cell.angle_beta   90.00
_cell.angle_gamma   90.00
#
_symmetry.space_group_name_H-M   'P 1'
#
loop_
_entity.id
_entity.type
_entity.pdbx_description
1 polymer ?
#
loop_
_entity_poly.entity_id
_entity_poly.type
_entity_poly.pdbx_seq_one_letter_code
_entity_poly.pdbx_strand_id
1 'polypeptide(L)'
;MRASILALSVVALFGIAPAGADELPIFDAHMHYSHDAWTVVPPKEVVEILKKAGVKRAMVSSSNNEGTKMLQDVAPNVIVPELRPYRSRGELSTWAKDPTLIPFLQDLLSKRKYVAIGEFHIFGADADLPNMRKVVELAKQHGLYLHSHSDAEAVDRTFQQD
;
A
#
# COMPACT_ATOMS: atom_id res chain seq x y z
N MET A 1 -25.68 1.98 76.47
CA MET A 1 -24.70 2.18 75.38
C MET A 1 -25.08 1.28 74.21
N ARG A 2 -25.40 1.86 73.05
CA ARG A 2 -25.27 1.29 71.69
C ARG A 2 -25.81 2.33 70.71
N ALA A 3 -24.90 3.14 70.17
CA ALA A 3 -25.21 4.07 69.09
C ALA A 3 -25.14 3.29 67.77
N SER A 4 -26.25 3.23 67.04
CA SER A 4 -26.29 2.66 65.70
C SER A 4 -25.83 3.73 64.71
N ILE A 5 -24.66 3.53 64.11
CA ILE A 5 -24.16 4.37 63.02
C ILE A 5 -24.75 3.80 61.72
N LEU A 6 -25.64 4.55 61.09
CA LEU A 6 -26.13 4.27 59.75
C LEU A 6 -25.06 4.76 58.76
N ALA A 7 -24.30 3.84 58.15
CA ALA A 7 -23.36 4.18 57.10
C ALA A 7 -24.12 4.40 55.78
N LEU A 8 -24.15 5.63 55.29
CA LEU A 8 -24.73 5.99 54.00
C LEU A 8 -23.67 5.77 52.91
N SER A 9 -23.82 4.71 52.13
CA SER A 9 -22.95 4.42 50.99
C SER A 9 -23.26 5.39 49.84
N VAL A 10 -22.38 6.36 49.60
CA VAL A 10 -22.43 7.22 48.40
C VAL A 10 -21.83 6.44 47.24
N VAL A 11 -22.69 5.97 46.32
CA VAL A 11 -22.25 5.39 45.04
C VAL A 11 -21.99 6.55 44.08
N ALA A 12 -20.71 6.86 43.83
CA ALA A 12 -20.32 7.78 42.78
C ALA A 12 -20.51 7.10 41.41
N LEU A 13 -21.56 7.47 40.67
CA LEU A 13 -21.66 7.14 39.25
C LEU A 13 -20.59 7.94 38.48
N PHE A 14 -19.46 7.30 38.22
CA PHE A 14 -18.56 7.77 37.15
C PHE A 14 -19.30 7.56 35.82
N GLY A 15 -19.70 8.66 35.19
CA GLY A 15 -20.22 8.63 33.83
C GLY A 15 -19.14 8.06 32.90
N ILE A 16 -19.40 6.88 32.34
CA ILE A 16 -18.60 6.35 31.24
C ILE A 16 -18.93 7.23 30.04
N ALA A 17 -18.07 8.20 29.73
CA ALA A 17 -18.16 8.92 28.47
C ALA A 17 -18.09 7.88 27.34
N PRO A 18 -19.00 7.92 26.35
CA PRO A 18 -18.89 7.04 25.21
C PRO A 18 -17.55 7.34 24.53
N ALA A 19 -16.70 6.32 24.41
CA ALA A 19 -15.54 6.39 23.55
C ALA A 19 -16.06 6.40 22.11
N GLY A 20 -16.42 7.59 21.60
CA GLY A 20 -16.65 7.79 20.18
C GLY A 20 -15.33 7.59 19.47
N ALA A 21 -15.21 6.51 18.70
CA ALA A 21 -14.12 6.41 17.75
C ALA A 21 -14.33 7.52 16.71
N ASP A 22 -13.32 8.38 16.53
CA ASP A 22 -13.36 9.35 15.44
C ASP A 22 -13.47 8.58 14.12
N GLU A 23 -14.44 8.95 13.26
CA GLU A 23 -14.47 8.45 11.89
C GLU A 23 -13.27 9.03 11.13
N LEU A 24 -12.20 8.23 11.06
CA LEU A 24 -11.02 8.59 10.30
C LEU A 24 -11.30 8.48 8.79
N PRO A 25 -10.67 9.34 7.97
CA PRO A 25 -10.84 9.25 6.54
C PRO A 25 -10.28 7.91 6.01
N ILE A 26 -10.99 7.31 5.04
CA ILE A 26 -10.58 6.03 4.45
C ILE A 26 -9.40 6.25 3.49
N PHE A 27 -8.33 5.49 3.71
CA PHE A 27 -7.23 5.31 2.78
C PHE A 27 -7.28 3.88 2.25
N ASP A 28 -7.47 3.72 0.95
CA ASP A 28 -7.32 2.40 0.33
C ASP A 28 -5.82 2.12 0.16
N ALA A 29 -5.28 1.20 0.94
CA ALA A 29 -3.85 0.88 0.91
C ALA A 29 -3.47 -0.12 -0.19
N HIS A 30 -4.43 -0.68 -0.93
CA HIS A 30 -4.13 -1.74 -1.89
C HIS A 30 -5.20 -1.84 -2.97
N MET A 31 -5.07 -1.02 -4.01
CA MET A 31 -5.94 -1.08 -5.18
C MET A 31 -5.18 -1.53 -6.43
N HIS A 32 -5.71 -2.56 -7.10
CA HIS A 32 -5.24 -2.97 -8.42
C HIS A 32 -6.13 -2.41 -9.53
N TYR A 33 -5.53 -1.71 -10.49
CA TYR A 33 -6.24 -1.20 -11.67
C TYR A 33 -5.54 -1.63 -12.96
N SER A 34 -5.71 -2.90 -13.33
CA SER A 34 -5.07 -3.52 -14.50
C SER A 34 -5.98 -3.52 -15.75
N HIS A 35 -5.52 -4.15 -16.84
CA HIS A 35 -6.20 -4.13 -18.15
C HIS A 35 -7.65 -4.60 -18.14
N ASP A 36 -7.92 -5.66 -17.39
CA ASP A 36 -9.26 -6.19 -17.14
C ASP A 36 -10.18 -5.16 -16.44
N ALA A 37 -9.64 -4.34 -15.53
CA ALA A 37 -10.41 -3.31 -14.84
C ALA A 37 -10.72 -2.11 -15.75
N TRP A 38 -9.74 -1.53 -16.43
CA TRP A 38 -9.95 -0.28 -17.15
C TRP A 38 -10.74 -0.40 -18.45
N THR A 39 -10.91 -1.63 -18.97
CA THR A 39 -11.80 -1.91 -20.11
C THR A 39 -13.27 -1.89 -19.72
N VAL A 40 -13.58 -2.09 -18.43
CA VAL A 40 -14.94 -2.13 -17.89
C VAL A 40 -15.28 -0.83 -17.16
N VAL A 41 -14.34 -0.30 -16.36
CA VAL A 41 -14.53 0.90 -15.55
C VAL A 41 -13.45 1.92 -15.92
N PRO A 42 -13.75 2.93 -16.76
CA PRO A 42 -12.76 3.90 -17.19
C PRO A 42 -12.20 4.76 -16.04
N PRO A 43 -11.00 5.38 -16.18
CA PRO A 43 -10.31 6.04 -15.07
C PRO A 43 -11.11 7.12 -14.34
N LYS A 44 -11.94 7.89 -15.06
CA LYS A 44 -12.79 8.92 -14.45
C LYS A 44 -13.88 8.33 -13.57
N GLU A 45 -14.42 7.18 -13.95
CA GLU A 45 -15.47 6.49 -13.20
C GLU A 45 -14.92 5.89 -11.92
N VAL A 46 -13.69 5.35 -11.95
CA VAL A 46 -12.97 4.89 -10.74
C VAL A 46 -12.89 6.01 -9.70
N VAL A 47 -12.54 7.23 -10.11
CA VAL A 47 -12.42 8.37 -9.20
C VAL A 47 -13.75 8.75 -8.57
N GLU A 48 -14.84 8.70 -9.33
CA GLU A 48 -16.19 8.94 -8.78
C GLU A 48 -16.62 7.83 -7.82
N ILE A 49 -16.28 6.57 -8.10
CA ILE A 49 -16.52 5.45 -7.19
C ILE A 49 -15.77 5.65 -5.87
N LEU A 50 -14.47 5.96 -5.92
CA LEU A 50 -13.66 6.22 -4.73
C LEU A 50 -14.25 7.37 -3.89
N LYS A 51 -14.64 8.45 -4.55
CA LYS A 51 -15.27 9.60 -3.90
C LYS A 51 -16.60 9.23 -3.23
N LYS A 52 -17.47 8.48 -3.93
CA LYS A 52 -18.75 8.01 -3.41
C LYS A 52 -18.57 7.06 -2.22
N ALA A 53 -17.51 6.27 -2.21
CA ALA A 53 -17.14 5.38 -1.12
C ALA A 53 -16.47 6.10 0.07
N GLY A 54 -16.23 7.41 -0.02
CA GLY A 54 -15.56 8.18 1.04
C GLY A 54 -14.05 7.98 1.11
N VAL A 55 -13.44 7.30 0.13
CA VAL A 55 -12.00 7.10 0.03
C VAL A 55 -11.32 8.43 -0.30
N LYS A 56 -10.42 8.88 0.58
CA LYS A 56 -9.68 10.13 0.39
C LYS A 56 -8.47 9.97 -0.51
N ARG A 57 -7.81 8.82 -0.39
CA ARG A 57 -6.60 8.48 -1.12
C ARG A 57 -6.59 6.99 -1.37
N ALA A 58 -6.07 6.59 -2.52
CA ALA A 58 -5.92 5.18 -2.88
C ALA A 58 -4.51 4.91 -3.37
N MET A 59 -3.85 3.91 -2.79
CA MET A 59 -2.56 3.42 -3.22
C MET A 59 -2.76 2.41 -4.34
N VAL A 60 -2.22 2.71 -5.52
CA VAL A 60 -2.59 2.04 -6.77
C VAL A 60 -1.38 1.43 -7.45
N SER A 61 -1.54 0.17 -7.85
CA SER A 61 -0.62 -0.53 -8.74
C SER A 61 -1.39 -1.20 -9.89
N SER A 62 -0.70 -1.45 -11.00
CA SER A 62 -1.29 -2.13 -12.18
C SER A 62 -0.25 -3.02 -12.83
N SER A 63 -0.66 -4.16 -13.39
CA SER A 63 0.23 -5.24 -13.83
C SER A 63 1.37 -4.82 -14.77
N ASN A 64 1.17 -3.78 -15.58
CA ASN A 64 2.16 -3.21 -16.50
C ASN A 64 2.44 -1.71 -16.24
N ASN A 65 1.93 -1.15 -15.14
CA ASN A 65 1.99 0.28 -14.79
C ASN A 65 1.13 1.25 -15.65
N GLU A 66 0.52 0.85 -16.77
CA GLU A 66 -0.35 1.72 -17.58
C GLU A 66 -1.57 2.25 -16.82
N GLY A 67 -2.27 1.40 -16.06
CA GLY A 67 -3.48 1.80 -15.35
C GLY A 67 -3.18 2.76 -14.21
N THR A 68 -2.08 2.50 -13.50
CA THR A 68 -1.55 3.40 -12.47
C THR A 68 -1.24 4.76 -13.07
N LYS A 69 -0.57 4.79 -14.23
CA LYS A 69 -0.33 6.01 -15.00
C LYS A 69 -1.63 6.73 -15.36
N MET A 70 -2.63 6.02 -15.88
CA MET A 70 -3.91 6.62 -16.28
C MET A 70 -4.62 7.27 -15.09
N LEU A 71 -4.67 6.58 -13.95
CA LEU A 71 -5.30 7.12 -12.74
C LEU A 71 -4.52 8.28 -12.15
N GLN A 72 -3.18 8.22 -12.17
CA GLN A 72 -2.33 9.35 -11.79
C GLN A 72 -2.60 10.59 -12.65
N ASP A 73 -2.76 10.42 -13.97
CA ASP A 73 -3.04 11.53 -14.89
C ASP A 73 -4.42 12.16 -14.63
N VAL A 74 -5.41 11.36 -14.22
CA VAL A 74 -6.80 11.82 -14.01
C VAL A 74 -7.03 12.42 -12.63
N ALA A 75 -6.44 11.86 -11.57
CA ALA A 75 -6.68 12.29 -10.19
C ALA A 75 -5.41 12.26 -9.32
N PRO A 76 -4.40 13.08 -9.63
CA PRO A 76 -3.10 13.07 -8.92
C PRO A 76 -3.20 13.40 -7.42
N ASN A 77 -4.30 14.01 -6.97
CA ASN A 77 -4.54 14.35 -5.56
C ASN A 77 -5.22 13.22 -4.77
N VAL A 78 -5.80 12.23 -5.45
CA VAL A 78 -6.45 11.05 -4.84
C VAL A 78 -5.54 9.83 -4.97
N ILE A 79 -4.84 9.72 -6.08
CA ILE A 79 -4.06 8.53 -6.43
C ILE A 79 -2.65 8.63 -5.87
N VAL A 80 -2.26 7.58 -5.15
CA VAL A 80 -0.94 7.38 -4.54
C VAL A 80 -0.25 6.26 -5.35
N PRO A 81 0.60 6.60 -6.33
CA PRO A 81 1.04 5.63 -7.33
C PRO A 81 2.20 4.75 -6.85
N GLU A 82 2.08 3.45 -7.08
CA GLU A 82 3.12 2.46 -6.86
C GLU A 82 3.69 1.96 -8.20
N LEU A 83 5.00 1.76 -8.23
CA LEU A 83 5.70 1.22 -9.38
C LEU A 83 5.85 -0.30 -9.24
N ARG A 84 5.14 -1.08 -10.06
CA ARG A 84 5.37 -2.53 -10.09
C ARG A 84 6.65 -2.85 -10.85
N PRO A 85 7.44 -3.85 -10.39
CA PRO A 85 8.57 -4.39 -11.13
C PRO A 85 8.16 -5.33 -12.28
N TYR A 86 6.88 -5.38 -12.63
CA TYR A 86 6.33 -6.24 -13.68
C TYR A 86 6.07 -5.49 -14.97
N ARG A 87 6.32 -6.14 -16.11
CA ARG A 87 5.82 -5.68 -17.40
C ARG A 87 4.49 -6.33 -17.74
N SER A 88 4.17 -7.46 -17.10
CA SER A 88 2.92 -8.17 -17.29
C SER A 88 2.56 -9.02 -16.07
N ARG A 89 1.28 -9.42 -15.99
CA ARG A 89 0.79 -10.33 -14.94
C ARG A 89 1.48 -11.70 -14.96
N GLY A 90 2.08 -12.12 -16.07
CA GLY A 90 2.79 -13.41 -16.17
C GLY A 90 4.15 -13.43 -15.46
N GLU A 91 4.66 -12.28 -15.00
CA GLU A 91 6.03 -12.14 -14.49
C GLU A 91 6.13 -12.18 -12.95
N LEU A 92 5.03 -12.43 -12.24
CA LEU A 92 4.98 -12.36 -10.77
C LEU A 92 6.06 -13.21 -10.09
N SER A 93 6.39 -14.37 -10.66
CA SER A 93 7.37 -15.32 -10.11
C SER A 93 8.75 -15.26 -10.76
N THR A 94 8.95 -14.45 -11.80
CA THR A 94 10.19 -14.45 -12.61
C THR A 94 10.91 -13.12 -12.65
N TRP A 95 10.24 -12.02 -12.34
CA TRP A 95 10.80 -10.66 -12.37
C TRP A 95 12.13 -10.50 -11.61
N ALA A 96 12.26 -11.14 -10.44
CA ALA A 96 13.45 -11.04 -9.60
C ALA A 96 14.70 -11.69 -10.24
N LYS A 97 14.53 -12.42 -11.35
CA LYS A 97 15.62 -13.05 -12.10
C LYS A 97 15.86 -12.39 -13.46
N ASP A 98 15.05 -11.39 -13.83
CA ASP A 98 15.18 -10.70 -15.12
C ASP A 98 16.39 -9.74 -15.11
N PRO A 99 17.41 -9.95 -15.97
CA PRO A 99 18.60 -9.11 -16.00
C PRO A 99 18.32 -7.66 -16.44
N THR A 100 17.15 -7.39 -17.04
CA THR A 100 16.77 -6.07 -17.55
C THR A 100 15.90 -5.26 -16.57
N LEU A 101 15.59 -5.81 -15.40
CA LEU A 101 14.66 -5.21 -14.43
C LEU A 101 15.11 -3.81 -13.96
N ILE A 102 16.36 -3.68 -13.51
CA ILE A 102 16.82 -2.45 -12.86
C ILE A 102 16.83 -1.26 -13.83
N PRO A 103 17.36 -1.39 -15.07
CA PRO A 103 17.22 -0.33 -16.08
C PRO A 103 15.76 0.02 -16.39
N PHE A 104 14.86 -0.98 -16.42
CA PHE A 104 13.43 -0.75 -16.63
C PHE A 104 12.80 0.08 -15.50
N LEU A 105 13.08 -0.25 -14.23
CA LEU A 105 12.60 0.53 -13.09
C LEU A 105 13.14 1.96 -13.11
N GLN A 106 14.45 2.13 -13.36
CA GLN A 106 15.08 3.46 -13.42
C GLN A 106 14.48 4.33 -14.52
N ASP A 107 14.21 3.76 -15.70
CA ASP A 107 13.54 4.47 -16.79
C ASP A 107 12.13 4.96 -16.38
N LEU A 108 11.34 4.12 -15.73
CA LEU A 108 10.01 4.51 -15.26
C LEU A 108 10.06 5.57 -14.14
N LEU A 109 10.97 5.42 -13.18
CA LEU A 109 11.20 6.40 -12.11
C LEU A 109 11.67 7.77 -12.66
N SER A 110 12.37 7.78 -13.80
CA SER A 110 12.79 9.04 -14.44
C SER A 110 11.62 9.82 -15.07
N LYS A 111 10.51 9.15 -15.37
CA LYS A 111 9.38 9.72 -16.11
C LYS A 111 8.26 10.22 -15.20
N ARG A 112 8.10 9.61 -14.02
CA ARG A 112 6.93 9.84 -13.14
C ARG A 112 7.29 9.74 -11.68
N LYS A 113 6.50 10.44 -10.85
CA LYS A 113 6.58 10.32 -9.40
C LYS A 113 5.84 9.06 -8.94
N TYR A 114 6.51 8.30 -8.09
CA TYR A 114 5.97 7.16 -7.37
C TYR A 114 6.21 7.36 -5.87
N VAL A 115 5.44 6.69 -5.03
CA VAL A 115 5.68 6.68 -3.58
C VAL A 115 6.20 5.34 -3.08
N ALA A 116 6.02 4.27 -3.86
CA ALA A 116 6.41 2.92 -3.49
C ALA A 116 6.83 2.11 -4.71
N ILE A 117 7.62 1.06 -4.48
CA ILE A 117 7.84 -0.03 -5.43
C ILE A 117 7.03 -1.25 -4.96
N GLY A 118 6.15 -1.73 -5.82
CA GLY A 118 5.24 -2.85 -5.57
C GLY A 118 3.83 -2.58 -6.10
N GLU A 119 2.84 -3.41 -5.80
CA GLU A 119 2.98 -4.71 -5.12
C GLU A 119 3.88 -5.67 -5.92
N PHE A 120 4.90 -6.23 -5.27
CA PHE A 120 5.76 -7.29 -5.82
C PHE A 120 5.64 -8.58 -5.01
N HIS A 121 5.94 -9.71 -5.63
CA HIS A 121 5.85 -11.06 -5.07
C HIS A 121 7.26 -11.59 -4.89
N ILE A 122 7.59 -11.93 -3.65
CA ILE A 122 8.90 -12.50 -3.30
C ILE A 122 8.73 -13.37 -2.05
N PHE A 123 9.36 -14.55 -2.03
CA PHE A 123 9.11 -15.58 -1.01
C PHE A 123 10.43 -16.23 -0.59
N GLY A 124 10.52 -16.59 0.70
CA GLY A 124 11.68 -17.24 1.29
C GLY A 124 13.02 -16.62 0.86
N ALA A 125 13.96 -17.49 0.49
CA ALA A 125 15.31 -17.10 0.07
C ALA A 125 15.38 -16.30 -1.25
N ASP A 126 14.31 -16.25 -2.07
CA ASP A 126 14.32 -15.41 -3.28
C ASP A 126 14.41 -13.91 -2.92
N ALA A 127 14.09 -13.51 -1.68
CA ALA A 127 14.33 -12.16 -1.17
C ALA A 127 15.81 -11.74 -1.21
N ASP A 128 16.74 -12.70 -1.24
CA ASP A 128 18.18 -12.45 -1.34
C ASP A 128 18.70 -12.34 -2.78
N LEU A 129 17.83 -12.52 -3.79
CA LEU A 129 18.23 -12.42 -5.18
C LEU A 129 18.83 -11.03 -5.49
N PRO A 130 19.85 -10.95 -6.38
CA PRO A 130 20.54 -9.69 -6.66
C PRO A 130 19.62 -8.55 -7.08
N ASN A 131 18.55 -8.84 -7.82
CA ASN A 131 17.60 -7.82 -8.24
C ASN A 131 16.71 -7.32 -7.10
N MET A 132 16.30 -8.19 -6.16
CA MET A 132 15.52 -7.77 -5.00
C MET A 132 16.34 -6.82 -4.13
N ARG A 133 17.61 -7.16 -3.88
CA ARG A 133 18.57 -6.30 -3.15
C ARG A 133 18.71 -4.92 -3.81
N LYS A 134 18.89 -4.89 -5.14
CA LYS A 134 18.93 -3.63 -5.89
C LYS A 134 17.61 -2.86 -5.86
N VAL A 135 16.46 -3.53 -5.75
CA VAL A 135 15.17 -2.85 -5.55
C VAL A 135 15.11 -2.18 -4.18
N VAL A 136 15.59 -2.82 -3.11
CA VAL A 136 15.70 -2.19 -1.78
C VAL A 136 16.60 -0.96 -1.84
N GLU A 137 17.79 -1.09 -2.45
CA GLU A 137 18.72 0.03 -2.65
C GLU A 137 18.08 1.19 -3.44
N LEU A 138 17.37 0.88 -4.52
CA LEU A 138 16.69 1.86 -5.36
C LEU A 138 15.56 2.56 -4.60
N ALA A 139 14.78 1.81 -3.81
CA ALA A 139 13.73 2.37 -2.96
C ALA A 139 14.32 3.35 -1.94
N LYS A 140 15.41 2.97 -1.27
CA LYS A 140 16.16 3.83 -0.33
C LYS A 140 16.69 5.10 -1.01
N GLN A 141 17.31 4.97 -2.18
CA GLN A 141 17.84 6.11 -2.95
C GLN A 141 16.75 7.11 -3.33
N HIS A 142 15.55 6.64 -3.68
CA HIS A 142 14.44 7.47 -4.11
C HIS A 142 13.46 7.86 -2.99
N GLY A 143 13.69 7.40 -1.76
CA GLY A 143 12.77 7.62 -0.63
C GLY A 143 11.40 6.96 -0.84
N LEU A 144 11.37 5.77 -1.45
CA LEU A 144 10.16 5.00 -1.75
C LEU A 144 9.92 3.93 -0.69
N TYR A 145 8.65 3.65 -0.43
CA TYR A 145 8.25 2.49 0.35
C TYR A 145 8.33 1.19 -0.47
N LEU A 146 8.34 0.05 0.20
CA LEU A 146 8.20 -1.27 -0.42
C LEU A 146 6.82 -1.84 -0.11
N HIS A 147 6.10 -2.29 -1.13
CA HIS A 147 4.84 -3.01 -0.98
C HIS A 147 5.05 -4.48 -1.35
N SER A 148 5.20 -5.31 -0.33
CA SER A 148 5.61 -6.72 -0.45
C SER A 148 4.43 -7.67 -0.31
N HIS A 149 4.24 -8.52 -1.30
CA HIS A 149 3.42 -9.73 -1.23
C HIS A 149 4.33 -10.93 -0.96
N SER A 150 4.43 -11.32 0.31
CA SER A 150 5.50 -12.20 0.78
C SER A 150 5.09 -13.10 1.93
N ASP A 151 5.86 -14.17 2.13
CA ASP A 151 5.85 -14.93 3.36
C ASP A 151 6.70 -14.25 4.46
N ALA A 152 6.58 -14.74 5.69
CA ALA A 152 7.29 -14.17 6.84
C ALA A 152 8.82 -14.21 6.66
N GLU A 153 9.34 -15.28 6.07
CA GLU A 153 10.79 -15.43 5.84
C GLU A 153 11.33 -14.36 4.89
N ALA A 154 10.64 -14.11 3.77
CA ALA A 154 11.03 -13.06 2.84
C ALA A 154 10.97 -11.67 3.49
N VAL A 155 9.95 -11.39 4.30
CA VAL A 155 9.83 -10.12 5.04
C VAL A 155 11.05 -9.91 5.95
N ASP A 156 11.37 -10.92 6.78
CA ASP A 156 12.53 -10.85 7.69
C ASP A 156 13.82 -10.60 6.90
N ARG A 157 14.03 -11.32 5.79
CA ARG A 157 15.20 -11.16 4.92
C ARG A 157 15.26 -9.79 4.26
N THR A 158 14.13 -9.21 3.84
CA THR A 158 14.09 -7.86 3.25
C THR A 158 14.49 -6.80 4.28
N PHE A 159 14.03 -6.91 5.53
CA PHE A 159 14.44 -5.97 6.59
C PHE A 159 15.94 -6.01 6.92
N GLN A 160 16.64 -7.12 6.65
CA GLN A 160 18.10 -7.20 6.83
C GLN A 160 18.90 -6.49 5.71
N GLN A 161 18.24 -5.90 4.71
CA GLN A 161 18.88 -5.28 3.55
C GLN A 161 18.94 -3.75 3.63
N ASP A 162 18.23 -3.13 4.58
CA ASP A 162 18.21 -1.67 4.79
C ASP A 162 19.41 -1.17 5.61
#